data_AF-A0A1Y4IA64-F1
#
_entry.id   AF-A0A1Y4IA64-F1
#
_cell.length_a   1.000
_cell.length_b   1.000
_cell.length_c   1.000
_cell.angle_alpha   90.00
_cell.angle_beta   90.00
_cell.angle_gamma   90.00
#
_symmetry.space_group_name_H-M   'P 1'
#
loop_
_entity.id
_entity.type
_entity.pdbx_description
1 polymer ?
#
loop_
_entity_poly.entity_id
_entity_poly.type
_entity_poly.pdbx_seq_one_letter_code
_entity_poly.pdbx_strand_id
1 'polypeptide(L)'
;KFDTGLELSLLQEYCLVCLDVFREFPYAKDKNEQTAWLSFLLTETVEEAEKLVSEYPWLEEIYRELAMLRRKPEEVLGMFSDALKIMDQNTVKYMIDEQQKKINEQQQEMDEQRQKINEQQQEMDEQRQKMNEQQQVIDRQAARIRELEALAAQK
;
A
#
# COMPACT_ATOMS: atom_id res chain seq x y z
N LYS A 1 26.81 21.56 3.23
CA LYS A 1 27.74 21.32 2.11
C LYS A 1 28.96 20.66 2.71
N PHE A 2 29.21 19.38 2.42
CA PHE A 2 30.37 18.68 2.94
C PHE A 2 31.62 19.15 2.20
N ASP A 3 32.71 19.40 2.92
CA ASP A 3 34.01 19.84 2.38
C ASP A 3 34.94 18.64 2.13
N THR A 4 34.34 17.50 1.77
CA THR A 4 35.04 16.23 1.53
C THR A 4 35.55 16.09 0.10
N GLY A 5 35.26 17.06 -0.78
CA GLY A 5 35.61 17.00 -2.21
C GLY A 5 34.91 15.90 -3.01
N LEU A 6 34.00 15.13 -2.39
CA LEU A 6 33.27 14.04 -3.02
C LEU A 6 31.88 14.51 -3.43
N GLU A 7 31.63 14.61 -4.74
CA GLU A 7 30.28 14.78 -5.28
C GLU A 7 29.53 13.44 -5.23
N LEU A 8 28.74 13.25 -4.16
CA LEU A 8 27.88 12.08 -4.00
C LEU A 8 26.43 12.48 -4.27
N SER A 9 25.92 12.11 -5.45
CA SER A 9 24.50 12.24 -5.80
C SER A 9 23.73 11.06 -5.20
N LEU A 10 23.26 11.21 -3.97
CA LEU A 10 22.54 10.18 -3.23
C LEU A 10 21.03 10.47 -3.21
N LEU A 11 20.22 9.47 -3.57
CA LEU A 11 18.76 9.56 -3.79
C LEU A 11 17.92 9.53 -2.49
N GLN A 12 18.52 9.24 -1.33
CA GLN A 12 17.84 9.09 -0.03
C GLN A 12 18.41 10.07 1.00
N GLU A 13 17.70 10.34 2.10
CA GLU A 13 18.23 11.08 3.24
C GLU A 13 19.23 10.18 4.01
N TYR A 14 20.51 10.55 4.02
CA TYR A 14 21.57 9.84 4.74
C TYR A 14 22.07 10.68 5.91
N CYS A 15 22.31 10.01 7.04
CA CYS A 15 23.01 10.57 8.18
C CYS A 15 24.44 10.04 8.18
N LEU A 16 25.42 10.93 8.08
CA LEU A 16 26.84 10.58 8.22
C LEU A 16 27.25 10.82 9.67
N VAL A 17 27.79 9.78 10.31
CA VAL A 17 28.26 9.84 11.70
C VAL A 17 29.75 9.57 11.73
N CYS A 18 30.51 10.51 12.27
CA CYS A 18 31.96 10.37 12.45
C CYS A 18 32.24 9.57 13.73
N LEU A 19 32.47 8.27 13.58
CA LEU A 19 32.74 7.38 14.72
C LEU A 19 34.04 7.72 15.45
N ASP A 20 35.06 8.22 14.74
CA ASP A 20 36.34 8.64 15.34
C ASP A 20 36.15 9.78 16.34
N VAL A 21 35.32 10.76 15.98
CA VAL A 21 35.00 11.90 16.86
C VAL A 21 34.19 11.43 18.06
N PHE A 22 33.24 10.50 17.85
CA PHE A 22 32.46 9.93 18.95
C PHE A 22 33.32 9.09 19.91
N ARG A 23 34.39 8.43 19.43
CA ARG A 23 35.35 7.71 20.27
C ARG A 23 36.07 8.65 21.25
N GLU A 24 36.40 9.86 20.80
CA GLU A 24 37.05 10.88 21.64
C GLU A 24 36.05 11.64 22.52
N PHE A 25 34.87 11.95 21.98
CA PHE A 25 33.82 12.71 22.65
C PHE A 25 32.48 11.97 22.56
N PRO A 26 32.23 11.01 23.47
CA PRO A 26 30.96 10.30 23.51
C PRO A 26 29.80 11.25 23.78
N TYR A 27 28.63 10.93 23.23
CA TYR A 27 27.40 11.66 23.55
C TYR A 27 27.08 11.57 25.04
N ALA A 28 26.35 12.59 25.53
CA ALA A 28 26.01 12.72 26.94
C ALA A 28 25.42 11.41 27.51
N LYS A 29 25.80 11.12 28.76
CA LYS A 29 25.66 9.85 29.51
C LYS A 29 24.24 9.29 29.71
N ASP A 30 23.23 9.89 29.10
CA ASP A 30 21.89 9.32 29.13
C ASP A 30 21.93 8.03 28.31
N LYS A 31 21.70 6.90 28.98
CA LYS A 31 21.69 5.57 28.36
C LYS A 31 20.60 5.52 27.29
N ASN A 32 20.93 5.91 26.07
CA ASN A 32 20.06 5.83 24.92
C ASN A 32 20.51 4.70 23.99
N GLU A 33 19.57 4.20 23.19
CA GLU A 33 19.82 3.11 22.25
C GLU A 33 20.87 3.49 21.21
N GLN A 34 20.87 4.75 20.78
CA GLN A 34 21.82 5.27 19.79
C GLN A 34 23.28 5.19 20.28
N THR A 35 23.56 5.54 21.53
CA THR A 35 24.90 5.48 22.13
C THR A 35 25.34 4.03 22.32
N ALA A 36 24.41 3.12 22.60
CA ALA A 36 24.68 1.69 22.64
C ALA A 36 25.12 1.17 21.27
N TRP A 37 24.38 1.53 20.20
CA TRP A 37 24.73 1.16 18.82
C TRP A 37 26.06 1.76 18.36
N LEU A 38 26.32 3.04 18.65
CA LEU A 38 27.58 3.68 18.26
C LEU A 38 28.78 3.10 19.02
N SER A 39 28.63 2.84 20.32
CA SER A 39 29.65 2.15 21.12
C SER A 39 29.88 0.72 20.63
N PHE A 40 28.81 0.03 20.23
CA PHE A 40 28.88 -1.30 19.65
C PHE A 40 29.69 -1.33 18.35
N LEU A 41 29.45 -0.38 17.44
CA LEU A 41 30.20 -0.26 16.19
C LEU A 41 31.67 0.10 16.39
N LEU A 42 32.01 0.77 17.50
CA LEU A 42 33.38 1.08 17.91
C LEU A 42 34.08 -0.06 18.66
N THR A 43 33.36 -1.13 19.01
CA THR A 43 33.91 -2.21 19.81
C THR A 43 34.89 -3.03 18.98
N GLU A 44 36.16 -3.00 19.35
CA GLU A 44 37.22 -3.73 18.65
C GLU A 44 37.63 -5.00 19.41
N THR A 45 37.45 -5.00 20.73
CA THR A 45 37.92 -6.07 21.63
C THR A 45 36.77 -6.81 22.33
N VAL A 46 37.06 -8.03 22.79
CA VAL A 46 36.06 -8.86 23.48
C VAL A 46 35.73 -8.26 24.86
N GLU A 47 36.73 -7.68 25.52
CA GLU A 47 36.59 -7.07 26.83
C GLU A 47 35.71 -5.81 26.80
N GLU A 48 35.79 -5.03 25.72
CA GLU A 48 34.88 -3.90 25.49
C GLU A 48 33.46 -4.38 25.20
N ALA A 49 33.32 -5.46 24.42
CA ALA A 49 32.02 -6.06 24.14
C ALA A 49 31.34 -6.58 25.42
N GLU A 50 32.08 -7.26 26.29
CA GLU A 50 31.56 -7.77 27.57
C GLU A 50 31.08 -6.64 28.49
N LYS A 51 31.84 -5.54 28.56
CA LYS A 51 31.42 -4.34 29.28
C LYS A 51 30.15 -3.74 28.69
N LEU A 52 30.10 -3.64 27.36
CA LEU A 52 28.95 -3.07 26.66
C LEU A 52 27.68 -3.93 26.84
N VAL A 53 27.81 -5.25 26.75
CA VAL A 53 26.70 -6.20 27.03
C VAL A 53 26.26 -6.12 28.49
N SER A 54 27.20 -5.92 29.43
CA SER A 54 26.85 -5.70 30.84
C SER A 54 26.04 -4.41 31.05
N GLU A 55 26.31 -3.37 30.25
CA GLU A 55 25.57 -2.11 30.28
C GLU A 55 24.25 -2.16 29.52
N TYR A 56 24.19 -2.97 28.45
CA TYR A 56 23.06 -3.14 27.54
C TYR A 56 22.85 -4.63 27.22
N PRO A 57 22.12 -5.38 28.06
CA PRO A 57 21.99 -6.84 27.93
C PRO A 57 21.41 -7.33 26.60
N TRP A 58 20.56 -6.52 25.95
CA TRP A 58 19.97 -6.85 24.65
C TRP A 58 20.99 -6.91 23.51
N LEU A 59 22.17 -6.32 23.66
CA LEU A 59 23.25 -6.40 22.66
C LEU A 59 23.93 -7.78 22.63
N GLU A 60 23.75 -8.63 23.64
CA GLU A 60 24.39 -9.95 23.69
C GLU A 60 24.03 -10.81 22.47
N GLU A 61 22.73 -10.86 22.14
CA GLU A 61 22.22 -11.65 21.03
C GLU A 61 22.82 -11.16 19.70
N ILE A 62 22.83 -9.85 19.50
CA ILE A 62 23.37 -9.20 18.30
C ILE A 62 24.88 -9.41 18.18
N TYR A 63 25.63 -9.27 19.28
CA TYR A 63 27.06 -9.54 19.32
C TYR A 63 27.36 -11.00 19.01
N ARG A 64 26.58 -11.93 19.56
CA ARG A 64 26.72 -13.37 19.34
C ARG A 64 26.47 -13.73 17.88
N GLU A 65 25.43 -13.17 17.27
CA GLU A 65 25.16 -13.33 15.85
C GLU A 65 26.33 -12.81 15.01
N LEU A 66 26.80 -11.58 15.27
CA LEU A 66 27.96 -10.99 14.57
C LEU A 66 29.25 -11.79 14.74
N ALA A 67 29.48 -12.35 15.92
CA ALA A 67 30.63 -13.22 16.18
C ALA A 67 30.52 -14.54 15.39
N MET A 68 29.31 -15.09 15.21
CA MET A 68 29.08 -16.21 14.29
C MET A 68 29.38 -15.80 12.86
N LEU A 69 29.04 -14.57 12.45
CA LEU A 69 29.33 -14.10 11.09
C LEU A 69 30.83 -14.07 10.79
N ARG A 70 31.66 -13.65 11.77
CA ARG A 70 33.13 -13.68 11.63
C ARG A 70 33.69 -15.10 11.53
N ARG A 71 33.03 -16.10 12.12
CA ARG A 71 33.50 -17.49 12.12
C ARG A 71 33.13 -18.27 10.85
N LYS A 72 32.02 -17.93 10.20
CA LYS A 72 31.53 -18.61 9.00
C LYS A 72 30.86 -17.64 8.02
N PRO A 73 31.63 -16.81 7.29
CA PRO A 73 31.06 -15.75 6.43
C PRO A 73 30.16 -16.28 5.30
N GLU A 74 30.25 -17.56 4.94
CA GLU A 74 29.46 -18.18 3.87
C GLU A 74 28.00 -18.46 4.28
N GLU A 75 27.76 -18.97 5.49
CA GLU A 75 26.41 -19.23 6.02
C GLU A 75 25.63 -17.91 6.22
N VAL A 76 26.36 -16.82 6.51
CA VAL A 76 25.84 -15.45 6.67
C VAL A 76 25.21 -14.92 5.39
N LEU A 77 25.87 -15.12 4.25
CA LEU A 77 25.31 -14.70 2.95
C LEU A 77 24.01 -15.46 2.65
N GLY A 78 23.90 -16.72 3.09
CA GLY A 78 22.66 -17.49 3.06
C GLY A 78 21.57 -16.87 3.95
N MET A 79 21.89 -16.54 5.20
CA MET A 79 20.94 -15.94 6.14
C MET A 79 20.47 -14.53 5.72
N PHE A 80 21.37 -13.69 5.19
CA PHE A 80 20.99 -12.40 4.60
C PHE A 80 20.08 -12.59 3.39
N SER A 81 20.36 -13.58 2.53
CA SER A 81 19.50 -13.92 1.40
C SER A 81 18.11 -14.38 1.86
N ASP A 82 18.02 -15.16 2.94
CA ASP A 82 16.74 -15.62 3.49
C ASP A 82 15.96 -14.48 4.16
N ALA A 83 16.62 -13.59 4.90
CA ALA A 83 15.99 -12.40 5.48
C ALA A 83 15.45 -11.46 4.39
N LEU A 84 16.22 -11.22 3.34
CA LEU A 84 15.77 -10.46 2.16
C LEU A 84 14.59 -11.14 1.48
N LYS A 85 14.61 -12.47 1.34
CA LYS A 85 13.51 -13.24 0.77
C LYS A 85 12.23 -13.15 1.59
N ILE A 86 12.32 -13.18 2.93
CA ILE A 86 11.16 -13.02 3.82
C ILE A 86 10.60 -11.59 3.71
N MET A 87 11.47 -10.58 3.68
CA MET A 87 11.07 -9.19 3.49
C MET A 87 10.36 -8.99 2.15
N ASP A 88 10.89 -9.58 1.08
CA ASP A 88 10.30 -9.52 -0.26
C ASP A 88 8.95 -10.25 -0.29
N GLN A 89 8.84 -11.43 0.34
CA GLN A 89 7.56 -12.15 0.48
C GLN A 89 6.49 -11.34 1.22
N ASN A 90 6.86 -10.67 2.32
CA ASN A 90 5.94 -9.82 3.07
C ASN A 90 5.52 -8.58 2.26
N THR A 91 6.45 -8.00 1.49
CA THR A 91 6.18 -6.87 0.61
C THR A 91 5.23 -7.25 -0.52
N VAL A 92 5.49 -8.37 -1.19
CA VAL A 92 4.62 -8.91 -2.25
C VAL A 92 3.23 -9.22 -1.71
N LYS A 93 3.14 -9.84 -0.52
CA LYS A 93 1.85 -10.12 0.13
C LYS A 93 1.07 -8.83 0.40
N TYR A 94 1.73 -7.81 0.97
CA TYR A 94 1.10 -6.51 1.20
C TYR A 94 0.61 -5.86 -0.10
N MET A 95 1.40 -5.90 -1.17
CA MET A 95 1.01 -5.36 -2.47
C MET A 95 -0.19 -6.10 -3.07
N ILE A 96 -0.25 -7.44 -2.93
CA ILE A 96 -1.41 -8.24 -3.36
C ILE A 96 -2.65 -7.86 -2.56
N ASP A 97 -2.53 -7.73 -1.23
CA ASP A 97 -3.65 -7.36 -0.37
C ASP A 97 -4.20 -5.96 -0.72
N GLU A 98 -3.32 -4.98 -0.99
CA GLU A 98 -3.73 -3.66 -1.47
C GLU A 98 -4.41 -3.71 -2.85
N GLN A 99 -3.87 -4.50 -3.79
CA GLN A 99 -4.47 -4.68 -5.11
C GLN A 99 -5.84 -5.34 -5.01
N GLN A 100 -5.99 -6.37 -4.17
CA GLN A 100 -7.26 -7.06 -3.96
C GLN A 100 -8.30 -6.12 -3.35
N LYS A 101 -7.89 -5.24 -2.43
CA LYS A 101 -8.77 -4.21 -1.88
C LYS A 101 -9.27 -3.26 -2.97
N LYS A 102 -8.38 -2.76 -3.83
CA LYS A 102 -8.76 -1.89 -4.97
C LYS A 102 -9.70 -2.59 -5.94
N ILE A 103 -9.46 -3.86 -6.24
CA ILE A 103 -10.35 -4.68 -7.09
C ILE A 103 -11.74 -4.80 -6.46
N ASN A 104 -11.81 -5.06 -5.14
CA ASN A 104 -13.07 -5.17 -4.44
C ASN A 104 -13.86 -3.84 -4.44
N GLU A 105 -13.18 -2.71 -4.23
CA GLU A 105 -13.77 -1.38 -4.30
C GLU A 105 -14.33 -1.10 -5.72
N GLN A 106 -13.54 -1.38 -6.76
CA GLN A 106 -14.00 -1.24 -8.15
C GLN A 106 -15.18 -2.16 -8.48
N GLN A 107 -15.20 -3.38 -7.94
CA GLN A 107 -16.32 -4.30 -8.13
C GLN A 107 -17.60 -3.76 -7.48
N GLN A 108 -17.51 -3.20 -6.28
CA GLN A 108 -18.65 -2.54 -5.63
C GLN A 108 -19.17 -1.36 -6.45
N GLU A 109 -18.29 -0.48 -6.93
CA GLU A 109 -18.69 0.63 -7.80
C GLU A 109 -19.38 0.15 -9.08
N MET A 110 -18.86 -0.91 -9.71
CA MET A 110 -19.50 -1.52 -10.89
C MET A 110 -20.88 -2.10 -10.57
N ASP A 111 -21.04 -2.75 -9.42
CA ASP A 111 -22.32 -3.33 -9.01
C ASP A 111 -23.36 -2.24 -8.72
N GLU A 112 -22.96 -1.13 -8.08
CA GLU A 112 -23.81 0.05 -7.91
C GLU A 112 -24.20 0.68 -9.25
N GLN A 113 -23.26 0.80 -10.19
CA GLN A 113 -23.57 1.30 -11.53
C GLN A 113 -24.54 0.36 -12.27
N ARG A 114 -24.36 -0.95 -12.15
CA ARG A 114 -25.29 -1.94 -12.73
C ARG A 114 -26.68 -1.83 -12.12
N GLN A 115 -26.80 -1.61 -10.82
CA GLN A 115 -28.09 -1.37 -10.18
C GLN A 115 -28.77 -0.12 -10.73
N LYS A 116 -28.05 1.00 -10.83
CA LYS A 116 -28.59 2.25 -11.42
C LYS A 116 -29.04 2.06 -12.86
N ILE A 117 -28.28 1.31 -13.67
CA ILE A 117 -28.66 0.99 -15.05
C ILE A 117 -29.95 0.15 -15.07
N ASN A 118 -30.08 -0.84 -14.19
CA ASN A 118 -31.29 -1.66 -14.10
C ASN A 118 -32.51 -0.82 -13.69
N GLU A 119 -32.37 0.09 -12.73
CA GLU A 119 -33.44 1.01 -12.32
C GLU A 119 -33.86 1.91 -13.48
N GLN A 120 -32.90 2.52 -14.19
CA GLN A 120 -33.18 3.33 -15.38
C GLN A 120 -33.86 2.52 -16.49
N GLN A 121 -33.48 1.26 -16.66
CA GLN A 121 -34.11 0.37 -17.64
C GLN A 121 -35.57 0.08 -17.27
N GLN A 122 -35.86 -0.16 -15.98
CA GLN A 122 -37.24 -0.35 -15.50
C GLN A 122 -38.08 0.91 -15.72
N GLU A 123 -37.56 2.10 -15.39
CA GLU A 123 -38.25 3.37 -15.64
C GLU A 123 -38.54 3.58 -17.13
N MET A 124 -37.58 3.27 -18.01
CA MET A 124 -37.80 3.32 -19.46
C MET A 124 -38.87 2.34 -19.94
N ASP A 125 -38.90 1.13 -19.38
CA ASP A 125 -39.91 0.12 -19.73
C ASP A 125 -41.31 0.55 -19.29
N GLU A 126 -41.45 1.14 -18.10
CA GLU A 126 -42.71 1.75 -17.64
C GLU A 126 -43.15 2.91 -18.53
N GLN A 127 -42.23 3.79 -18.92
CA GLN A 127 -42.53 4.88 -19.85
C GLN A 127 -42.97 4.36 -21.22
N ARG A 128 -42.33 3.31 -21.74
CA ARG A 128 -42.73 2.64 -22.99
C ARG A 128 -44.13 2.05 -22.88
N GLN A 129 -44.48 1.43 -21.75
CA GLN A 129 -45.83 0.91 -21.53
C GLN A 129 -46.88 2.04 -21.54
N LYS A 130 -46.65 3.13 -20.81
CA LYS A 130 -47.54 4.29 -20.80
C LYS A 130 -47.70 4.91 -22.20
N MET A 131 -46.62 4.99 -22.96
CA MET A 131 -46.64 5.49 -24.34
C MET A 131 -47.47 4.58 -25.26
N ASN A 132 -47.32 3.25 -25.13
CA ASN A 132 -48.13 2.29 -25.88
C ASN A 132 -49.62 2.40 -25.53
N GLU A 133 -49.97 2.56 -24.25
CA GLU A 133 -51.35 2.77 -23.83
C GLU A 133 -51.94 4.06 -24.42
N GLN A 134 -51.19 5.16 -24.37
CA GLN A 134 -51.60 6.42 -25.00
C GLN A 134 -51.78 6.27 -26.51
N GLN A 135 -50.88 5.56 -27.20
CA GLN A 135 -51.00 5.29 -28.62
C GLN A 135 -52.28 4.50 -28.94
N GLN A 136 -52.61 3.47 -28.16
CA GLN A 136 -53.87 2.72 -28.34
C GLN A 136 -55.10 3.60 -28.13
N VAL A 137 -55.07 4.53 -27.17
CA VAL A 137 -56.17 5.48 -26.95
C VAL A 137 -56.32 6.42 -28.14
N ILE A 138 -55.21 6.96 -28.67
CA ILE A 138 -55.20 7.79 -29.87
C ILE A 138 -55.78 7.02 -31.06
N ASP A 139 -55.36 5.78 -31.28
CA ASP A 139 -55.86 4.95 -32.38
C ASP A 139 -57.37 4.70 -32.27
N ARG A 140 -57.88 4.43 -31.05
CA ARG A 140 -59.32 4.28 -30.79
C ARG A 140 -60.09 5.59 -31.05
N GLN A 141 -59.55 6.72 -30.62
CA GLN A 141 -60.16 8.02 -30.85
C GLN A 141 -60.18 8.35 -32.35
N ALA A 142 -59.09 8.09 -33.07
CA ALA A 142 -58.99 8.28 -34.52
C ALA A 142 -60.00 7.41 -35.28
N ALA A 143 -60.17 6.15 -34.88
CA ALA A 143 -61.20 5.27 -35.45
C ALA A 143 -62.62 5.82 -35.24
N ARG A 144 -62.92 6.31 -34.03
CA ARG A 144 -64.22 6.90 -33.70
C ARG A 144 -64.50 8.19 -34.48
N ILE A 145 -63.49 9.03 -34.67
CA ILE A 145 -63.60 10.24 -35.51
C ILE A 145 -63.94 9.84 -36.95
N ARG A 146 -63.26 8.85 -37.54
CA ARG A 146 -63.57 8.36 -38.89
C ARG A 146 -65.00 7.83 -39.01
N GLU A 147 -65.49 7.09 -38.03
CA GLU A 147 -66.88 6.61 -38.01
C GLU A 147 -67.89 7.76 -37.97
N LEU A 148 -67.63 8.78 -37.14
CA LEU A 148 -68.48 9.96 -37.04
C LEU A 148 -68.45 10.81 -38.33
N GLU A 149 -67.28 10.97 -38.95
CA GLU A 149 -67.11 11.63 -40.24
C GLU A 149 -67.87 10.90 -41.36
N ALA A 150 -67.80 9.56 -41.39
CA ALA A 150 -68.54 8.75 -42.36
C ALA A 150 -70.07 8.89 -42.19
N LEU A 151 -70.56 8.95 -40.94
CA LEU A 151 -71.97 9.19 -40.63
C LEU A 151 -72.43 10.61 -41.01
N ALA A 152 -71.56 11.61 -40.82
CA ALA A 152 -71.83 12.99 -41.22
C ALA A 152 -71.86 13.16 -42.74
N ALA A 153 -71.05 12.41 -43.49
CA ALA A 153 -71.03 12.43 -44.96
C ALA A 153 -72.22 11.70 -45.62
N GLN A 154 -72.99 10.91 -44.88
CA GLN A 154 -74.20 10.23 -45.36
C GLN A 154 -75.50 11.02 -45.11
N LYS A 155 -75.44 12.17 -44.45
CA LYS A 155 -76.55 13.13 -44.28
C LYS A 155 -76.44 14.28 -45.27
#